data_AF-V6DMV5-F1
#
_entry.id   AF-V6DMV5-F1
#
_cell.length_a   1.000
_cell.length_b   1.000
_cell.length_c   1.000
_cell.angle_alpha   90.00
_cell.angle_beta   90.00
_cell.angle_gamma   90.00
#
_symmetry.space_group_name_H-M   'P 1'
#
loop_
_entity.id
_entity.type
_entity.pdbx_description
1 polymer ?
#
loop_
_entity_poly.entity_id
_entity_poly.type
_entity_poly.pdbx_seq_one_letter_code
_entity_poly.pdbx_strand_id
1 'polypeptide(L)'
;MQYLQINLDDSGNLHPNANTDYFIYAGYIFLSRIEVDNAKRNYRSLARKISEARGLSEVKASNLLKYPNDKRKLYAIMKKYYSFHVVIDRKKLYQYILEQKKSICRYKDYALKRAVKKIIQELISSGLLTAEEDIKIILNMDEQATASDGYYSLKESIYEELVEGIYNFNYGSFFEPILHGKVKIAVNYFDSKKNYLIQASDILANRIWSSYEKDKVEWRIREKHIELSLP
;
A
#
# COMPACT_ATOMS: atom_id res chain seq x y z
N MET A 1 13.09 -19.81 2.25
CA MET A 1 12.56 -18.80 1.32
C MET A 1 11.46 -18.03 2.02
N GLN A 2 11.75 -16.79 2.36
CA GLN A 2 10.86 -15.84 3.02
C GLN A 2 9.71 -15.42 2.10
N TYR A 3 8.64 -14.92 2.69
CA TYR A 3 7.44 -14.50 1.98
C TYR A 3 6.98 -13.14 2.48
N LEU A 4 6.70 -12.23 1.55
CA LEU A 4 6.14 -10.91 1.83
C LEU A 4 5.02 -10.65 0.84
N GLN A 5 3.79 -10.48 1.33
CA GLN A 5 2.68 -10.00 0.53
C GLN A 5 2.17 -8.67 1.07
N ILE A 6 2.11 -7.68 0.20
CA ILE A 6 1.61 -6.34 0.47
C ILE A 6 0.35 -6.16 -0.38
N ASN A 7 -0.78 -5.88 0.28
CA ASN A 7 -2.01 -5.49 -0.40
C ASN A 7 -2.28 -4.04 -0.03
N LEU A 8 -2.57 -3.20 -1.01
CA LEU A 8 -2.75 -1.78 -0.77
C LEU A 8 -3.80 -1.17 -1.71
N ASP A 9 -4.23 0.03 -1.34
CA ASP A 9 -5.10 0.88 -2.13
C ASP A 9 -4.70 2.35 -1.96
N ASP A 10 -5.26 3.23 -2.78
CA ASP A 10 -5.04 4.68 -2.71
C ASP A 10 -6.27 5.48 -2.25
N SER A 11 -6.02 6.68 -1.72
CA SER A 11 -7.07 7.62 -1.31
C SER A 11 -6.58 9.05 -1.45
N GLY A 12 -7.47 9.95 -1.87
CA GLY A 12 -7.13 11.32 -2.29
C GLY A 12 -6.81 11.40 -3.78
N ASN A 13 -6.54 12.61 -4.28
CA ASN A 13 -6.23 12.83 -5.70
C ASN A 13 -4.91 13.58 -5.88
N LEU A 14 -3.98 12.94 -6.58
CA LEU A 14 -2.69 13.52 -6.97
C LEU A 14 -2.82 14.22 -8.33
N HIS A 15 -3.58 15.31 -8.36
CA HIS A 15 -3.82 16.14 -9.54
C HIS A 15 -3.71 17.63 -9.16
N PRO A 16 -3.26 18.52 -10.08
CA PRO A 16 -3.09 19.96 -9.78
C PRO A 16 -4.39 20.62 -9.31
N ASN A 17 -5.53 20.21 -9.86
CA ASN A 17 -6.86 20.75 -9.52
C ASN A 17 -7.58 19.99 -8.39
N ALA A 18 -6.87 19.13 -7.64
CA ALA A 18 -7.51 18.38 -6.56
C ALA A 18 -7.69 19.25 -5.30
N ASN A 19 -8.85 19.13 -4.65
CA ASN A 19 -9.17 19.90 -3.44
C ASN A 19 -8.61 19.29 -2.13
N THR A 20 -7.77 18.25 -2.22
CA THR A 20 -7.32 17.46 -1.06
C THR A 20 -5.83 17.66 -0.83
N ASP A 21 -5.35 18.06 0.34
CA ASP A 21 -3.91 18.37 0.45
C ASP A 21 -3.03 17.11 0.41
N TYR A 22 -3.62 15.98 0.75
CA TYR A 22 -2.91 14.71 0.89
C TYR A 22 -3.36 13.67 -0.14
N PHE A 23 -2.40 12.90 -0.63
CA PHE A 23 -2.62 11.66 -1.34
C PHE A 23 -1.96 10.52 -0.56
N ILE A 24 -2.67 9.41 -0.40
CA ILE A 24 -2.26 8.34 0.51
C ILE A 24 -2.32 6.99 -0.18
N TYR A 25 -1.25 6.21 -0.01
CA TYR A 25 -1.32 4.75 -0.15
C TYR A 25 -1.42 4.13 1.23
N ALA A 26 -2.28 3.14 1.41
CA ALA A 26 -2.28 2.36 2.64
C ALA A 26 -2.69 0.91 2.40
N GLY A 27 -2.24 0.04 3.30
CA GLY A 27 -2.44 -1.39 3.10
C GLY A 27 -2.02 -2.28 4.25
N TYR A 28 -2.06 -3.57 3.99
CA TYR A 28 -1.69 -4.64 4.92
C TYR A 28 -0.53 -5.45 4.40
N ILE A 29 0.32 -5.87 5.34
CA ILE A 29 1.53 -6.65 5.12
C ILE A 29 1.34 -8.02 5.76
N PHE A 30 1.71 -9.06 5.03
CA PHE A 30 1.63 -10.45 5.46
C PHE A 30 2.97 -11.15 5.23
N LEU A 31 3.43 -11.89 6.23
CA LEU A 31 4.73 -12.57 6.25
C LEU A 31 4.62 -14.06 5.90
N SER A 32 3.40 -14.56 5.71
CA SER A 32 3.18 -15.92 5.21
C SER A 32 1.87 -16.05 4.43
N ARG A 33 1.81 -17.09 3.59
CA ARG A 33 0.57 -17.46 2.88
C ARG A 33 -0.57 -17.84 3.85
N ILE A 34 -0.22 -18.44 4.99
CA ILE A 34 -1.18 -18.80 6.04
C ILE A 34 -1.83 -17.54 6.62
N GLU A 35 -1.07 -16.47 6.85
CA GLU A 35 -1.62 -15.20 7.29
C GLU A 35 -2.58 -14.60 6.26
N VAL A 36 -2.20 -14.61 4.97
CA VAL A 36 -3.05 -14.16 3.86
C VAL A 36 -4.37 -14.91 3.84
N ASP A 37 -4.33 -16.24 3.89
CA ASP A 37 -5.52 -17.09 3.84
C ASP A 37 -6.42 -16.86 5.06
N ASN A 38 -5.83 -16.73 6.25
CA ASN A 38 -6.56 -16.43 7.48
C ASN A 38 -7.21 -15.04 7.44
N ALA A 39 -6.49 -14.02 6.98
CA ALA A 39 -7.01 -12.67 6.85
C ALA A 39 -8.19 -12.63 5.88
N LYS A 40 -8.01 -13.22 4.69
CA LYS A 40 -9.04 -13.31 3.66
C LYS A 40 -10.27 -14.07 4.14
N ARG A 41 -10.10 -15.20 4.83
CA ARG A 41 -11.21 -16.01 5.37
C ARG A 41 -12.00 -15.24 6.44
N ASN A 42 -11.32 -14.62 7.40
CA ASN A 42 -11.95 -13.87 8.48
C ASN A 42 -12.70 -12.65 7.93
N TYR A 43 -12.07 -11.90 7.02
CA TYR A 43 -12.68 -10.75 6.38
C TYR A 43 -13.92 -11.14 5.57
N ARG A 44 -13.79 -12.15 4.70
CA ARG A 44 -14.91 -12.67 3.91
C ARG A 44 -16.09 -13.11 4.77
N SER A 45 -15.81 -13.85 5.86
CA SER A 45 -16.85 -14.35 6.78
C SER A 45 -17.65 -13.20 7.39
N LEU A 46 -16.96 -12.17 7.89
CA LEU A 46 -17.61 -11.00 8.47
C LEU A 46 -18.33 -10.15 7.41
N ALA A 47 -17.71 -9.91 6.27
CA ALA A 47 -18.31 -9.16 5.16
C ALA A 47 -19.61 -9.80 4.67
N ARG A 48 -19.64 -11.14 4.57
CA ARG A 48 -20.85 -11.89 4.19
C ARG A 48 -21.96 -11.72 5.24
N LYS A 49 -21.65 -11.87 6.53
CA LYS A 49 -22.63 -11.67 7.62
C LYS A 49 -23.22 -10.25 7.60
N ILE A 50 -22.39 -9.24 7.34
CA ILE A 50 -22.86 -7.85 7.21
C ILE A 50 -23.77 -7.71 5.98
N SER A 51 -23.38 -8.29 4.84
CA SER A 51 -24.19 -8.26 3.61
C SER A 51 -25.58 -8.85 3.82
N GLU A 52 -25.65 -10.03 4.44
CA GLU A 52 -26.90 -10.73 4.78
C GLU A 52 -27.77 -9.89 5.73
N ALA A 53 -27.19 -9.37 6.82
CA ALA A 53 -27.91 -8.56 7.80
C ALA A 53 -28.43 -7.22 7.24
N ARG A 54 -27.85 -6.74 6.13
CA ARG A 54 -28.23 -5.48 5.47
C ARG A 54 -29.06 -5.70 4.19
N GLY A 55 -29.40 -6.95 3.85
CA GLY A 55 -30.15 -7.27 2.63
C GLY A 55 -29.42 -6.90 1.33
N LEU A 56 -28.09 -6.88 1.35
CA LEU A 56 -27.29 -6.54 0.17
C LEU A 56 -27.10 -7.78 -0.70
N SER A 57 -27.54 -7.69 -1.97
CA SER A 57 -27.52 -8.78 -2.95
C SER A 57 -26.13 -9.27 -3.34
N GLU A 58 -25.10 -8.46 -3.10
CA GLU A 58 -23.70 -8.81 -3.34
C GLU A 58 -22.81 -8.09 -2.31
N VAL A 59 -21.73 -8.74 -1.91
CA VAL A 59 -20.69 -8.21 -1.00
C VAL A 59 -19.86 -7.15 -1.75
N LYS A 60 -20.51 -6.11 -2.28
CA LYS A 60 -19.85 -4.97 -2.90
C LYS A 60 -19.30 -4.08 -1.79
N ALA A 61 -17.98 -3.93 -1.76
CA ALA A 61 -17.26 -3.07 -0.84
C ALA A 61 -17.91 -1.68 -0.73
N SER A 62 -18.24 -1.06 -1.86
CA SER A 62 -18.89 0.26 -1.92
C SER A 62 -20.22 0.35 -1.17
N ASN A 63 -20.97 -0.74 -1.02
CA ASN A 63 -22.20 -0.79 -0.23
C ASN A 63 -21.95 -1.11 1.24
N LEU A 64 -20.95 -1.93 1.55
CA LEU A 64 -20.53 -2.25 2.92
C LEU A 64 -19.87 -1.03 3.61
N LEU A 65 -19.20 -0.19 2.83
CA LEU A 65 -18.52 1.02 3.26
C LEU A 65 -19.47 2.14 3.70
N LYS A 66 -20.76 2.07 3.33
CA LYS A 66 -21.80 3.06 3.70
C LYS A 66 -22.18 3.00 5.18
N TYR A 67 -21.85 1.91 5.88
CA TYR A 67 -22.24 1.69 7.27
C TYR A 67 -21.02 1.84 8.21
N PRO A 68 -20.88 2.97 8.94
CA PRO A 68 -19.67 3.24 9.73
C PRO A 68 -19.37 2.18 10.79
N ASN A 69 -20.41 1.64 11.45
CA ASN A 69 -20.23 0.62 12.48
C ASN A 69 -19.74 -0.71 11.91
N ASP A 70 -20.21 -1.08 10.72
CA ASP A 70 -19.80 -2.33 10.08
C ASP A 70 -18.39 -2.19 9.46
N LYS A 71 -18.05 -1.01 8.90
CA LYS A 71 -16.68 -0.66 8.51
C LYS A 71 -15.70 -0.75 9.68
N ARG A 72 -16.09 -0.28 10.88
CA ARG A 72 -15.27 -0.42 12.09
C ARG A 72 -15.02 -1.88 12.47
N LYS A 73 -16.01 -2.77 12.35
CA LYS A 73 -15.83 -4.21 12.63
C LYS A 73 -14.85 -4.85 11.64
N LEU A 74 -15.01 -4.56 10.34
CA LEU A 74 -14.10 -5.03 9.28
C LEU A 74 -12.67 -4.53 9.50
N TYR A 75 -12.52 -3.27 9.87
CA TYR A 75 -11.23 -2.70 10.26
C TYR A 75 -10.62 -3.40 11.49
N ALA A 76 -11.43 -3.65 12.52
CA ALA A 76 -10.98 -4.20 13.79
C ALA A 76 -10.34 -5.59 13.63
N ILE A 77 -10.95 -6.49 12.85
CA ILE A 77 -10.41 -7.84 12.63
C ILE A 77 -9.06 -7.84 11.91
N MET A 78 -8.74 -6.77 11.19
CA MET A 78 -7.49 -6.60 10.45
C MET A 78 -6.38 -5.97 11.29
N LYS A 79 -6.68 -5.39 12.48
CA LYS A 79 -5.69 -4.69 13.33
C LYS A 79 -4.52 -5.57 13.79
N LYS A 80 -4.71 -6.89 13.86
CA LYS A 80 -3.68 -7.85 14.28
C LYS A 80 -2.54 -8.05 13.27
N TYR A 81 -2.78 -7.71 12.01
CA TYR A 81 -1.81 -7.81 10.92
C TYR A 81 -0.99 -6.52 10.81
N TYR A 82 0.22 -6.64 10.25
CA TYR A 82 1.01 -5.47 9.90
C TYR A 82 0.27 -4.63 8.87
N SER A 83 0.48 -3.32 8.97
CA SER A 83 -0.11 -2.34 8.08
C SER A 83 0.91 -1.26 7.78
N PHE A 84 0.65 -0.49 6.73
CA PHE A 84 1.48 0.66 6.42
C PHE A 84 0.64 1.76 5.81
N HIS A 85 1.20 2.96 5.80
CA HIS A 85 0.75 4.01 4.91
C HIS A 85 1.92 4.84 4.38
N VAL A 86 1.71 5.40 3.20
CA VAL A 86 2.54 6.46 2.62
C VAL A 86 1.66 7.69 2.52
N VAL A 87 2.10 8.80 3.09
CA VAL A 87 1.47 10.11 2.89
C VAL A 87 2.33 10.94 1.95
N ILE A 88 1.68 11.50 0.93
CA ILE A 88 2.24 12.48 0.00
C ILE A 88 1.57 13.82 0.28
N ASP A 89 2.36 14.79 0.71
CA ASP A 89 1.89 16.16 0.99
C ASP A 89 1.98 17.01 -0.28
N ARG A 90 0.88 17.15 -1.02
CA ARG A 90 0.92 17.81 -2.34
C ARG A 90 1.49 19.23 -2.29
N LYS A 91 1.39 19.93 -1.15
CA LYS A 91 1.94 21.29 -0.99
C LYS A 91 3.47 21.32 -1.02
N LYS A 92 4.13 20.20 -0.78
CA LYS A 92 5.59 20.06 -0.81
C LYS A 92 6.12 19.48 -2.12
N LEU A 93 5.23 19.07 -3.03
CA LEU A 93 5.61 18.61 -4.36
C LEU A 93 6.03 19.76 -5.26
N TYR A 94 7.06 19.51 -6.06
CA TYR A 94 7.37 20.38 -7.18
C TYR A 94 6.24 20.37 -8.21
N GLN A 95 5.89 21.55 -8.72
CA GLN A 95 4.77 21.73 -9.65
C GLN A 95 4.87 20.84 -10.90
N TYR A 96 6.08 20.66 -11.45
CA TYR A 96 6.32 19.81 -12.63
C TYR A 96 5.93 18.33 -12.44
N ILE A 97 5.86 17.86 -11.19
CA ILE A 97 5.41 16.49 -10.88
C ILE A 97 3.91 16.36 -11.17
N LEU A 98 3.15 17.43 -10.91
CA LEU A 98 1.69 17.48 -11.04
C LEU A 98 1.23 17.93 -12.44
N GLU A 99 2.09 18.54 -13.24
CA GLU A 99 1.75 19.10 -14.55
C GLU A 99 1.33 18.05 -15.59
N GLN A 100 1.91 16.84 -15.54
CA GLN A 100 1.70 15.82 -16.57
C GLN A 100 1.27 14.49 -15.96
N LYS A 101 0.30 13.82 -16.58
CA LYS A 101 -0.16 12.47 -16.19
C LYS A 101 1.00 11.49 -16.04
N LYS A 102 1.98 11.53 -16.95
CA LYS A 102 3.19 10.69 -16.91
C LYS A 102 4.07 11.00 -15.70
N SER A 103 4.22 12.27 -15.31
CA SER A 103 4.98 12.66 -14.11
C SER A 103 4.29 12.19 -12.83
N ILE A 104 2.97 12.31 -12.76
CA ILE A 104 2.15 11.79 -11.65
C ILE A 104 2.32 10.27 -11.53
N CYS A 105 2.21 9.52 -12.63
CA CYS A 105 2.42 8.08 -12.64
C CYS A 105 3.83 7.70 -12.15
N ARG A 106 4.88 8.37 -12.65
CA ARG A 106 6.27 8.14 -12.19
C ARG A 106 6.44 8.42 -10.70
N TYR A 107 5.81 9.47 -10.18
CA TYR A 107 5.88 9.79 -8.75
C TYR A 107 5.14 8.76 -7.89
N LYS A 108 4.00 8.26 -8.37
CA LYS A 108 3.28 7.16 -7.71
C LYS A 108 4.14 5.90 -7.65
N ASP A 109 4.83 5.54 -8.75
CA ASP A 109 5.76 4.41 -8.76
C ASP A 109 6.95 4.64 -7.81
N TYR A 110 7.51 5.85 -7.79
CA TYR A 110 8.55 6.26 -6.83
C TYR A 110 8.07 6.12 -5.37
N ALA A 111 6.84 6.55 -5.07
CA ALA A 111 6.29 6.43 -3.73
C ALA A 111 6.14 4.96 -3.31
N LEU A 112 5.65 4.10 -4.21
CA LEU A 112 5.47 2.68 -3.95
C LEU A 112 6.80 1.94 -3.78
N LYS A 113 7.81 2.20 -4.62
CA LYS A 113 9.13 1.57 -4.43
C LYS A 113 9.77 1.99 -3.11
N ARG A 114 9.64 3.27 -2.72
CA ARG A 114 10.12 3.79 -1.42
C ARG A 114 9.37 3.15 -0.26
N ALA A 115 8.07 2.90 -0.41
CA ALA A 115 7.28 2.19 0.58
C ALA A 115 7.77 0.75 0.78
N VAL A 116 7.95 0.00 -0.31
CA VAL A 116 8.46 -1.38 -0.26
C VAL A 116 9.84 -1.42 0.39
N LYS A 117 10.74 -0.51 0.02
CA LYS A 117 12.06 -0.34 0.64
C LYS A 117 11.97 -0.18 2.15
N LYS A 118 11.18 0.81 2.59
CA LYS A 118 10.98 1.11 4.02
C LYS A 118 10.40 -0.08 4.77
N ILE A 119 9.39 -0.74 4.19
CA ILE A 119 8.77 -1.94 4.79
C ILE A 119 9.80 -3.03 5.03
N ILE A 120 10.64 -3.33 4.03
CA ILE A 120 11.66 -4.38 4.15
C ILE A 120 12.70 -4.00 5.21
N GLN A 121 13.18 -2.76 5.22
CA GLN A 121 14.15 -2.29 6.23
C GLN A 121 13.60 -2.41 7.66
N GLU A 122 12.36 -2.00 7.89
CA GLU A 122 11.70 -2.12 9.20
C GLU A 122 11.55 -3.60 9.59
N LEU A 123 11.10 -4.46 8.67
CA LEU A 123 10.95 -5.89 8.93
C LEU A 123 12.29 -6.57 9.23
N ILE A 124 13.37 -6.19 8.55
CA ILE A 124 14.73 -6.68 8.84
C ILE A 124 15.19 -6.19 10.21
N SER A 125 15.03 -4.90 10.51
CA SER A 125 15.42 -4.33 11.80
C SER A 125 14.68 -4.96 12.99
N SER A 126 13.44 -5.39 12.76
CA SER A 126 12.61 -6.08 13.76
C SER A 126 12.89 -7.59 13.85
N GLY A 127 13.81 -8.13 13.04
CA GLY A 127 14.16 -9.55 13.01
C GLY A 127 13.11 -10.46 12.36
N LEU A 128 12.11 -9.89 11.68
CA LEU A 128 11.05 -10.63 10.99
C LEU A 128 11.44 -11.07 9.57
N LEU A 129 12.45 -10.41 8.99
CA LEU A 129 13.10 -10.79 7.74
C LEU A 129 14.62 -10.73 7.91
N THR A 130 15.33 -11.43 7.03
CA THR A 130 16.79 -11.34 6.90
C THR A 130 17.16 -10.91 5.48
N ALA A 131 18.27 -10.17 5.34
CA ALA A 131 18.78 -9.72 4.04
C ALA A 131 19.34 -10.86 3.18
N GLU A 132 19.86 -11.90 3.84
CA GLU A 132 20.60 -12.99 3.19
C GLU A 132 19.70 -14.10 2.62
N GLU A 133 18.48 -14.25 3.14
CA GLU A 133 17.59 -15.32 2.68
C GLU A 133 16.80 -14.96 1.42
N ASP A 134 16.67 -15.93 0.51
CA ASP A 134 15.76 -15.85 -0.64
C ASP A 134 14.35 -15.39 -0.21
N ILE A 135 13.76 -14.43 -0.93
CA ILE A 135 12.46 -13.85 -0.62
C ILE A 135 11.56 -13.75 -1.84
N LYS A 136 10.28 -14.07 -1.64
CA LYS A 136 9.20 -13.76 -2.59
C LYS A 136 8.39 -12.56 -2.12
N ILE A 137 8.39 -11.49 -2.91
CA ILE A 137 7.62 -10.27 -2.68
C ILE A 137 6.43 -10.24 -3.65
N ILE A 138 5.24 -10.04 -3.10
CA ILE A 138 3.99 -9.93 -3.87
C ILE A 138 3.33 -8.61 -3.53
N LEU A 139 3.21 -7.73 -4.52
CA LEU A 139 2.50 -6.46 -4.41
C LEU A 139 1.15 -6.58 -5.12
N ASN A 140 0.07 -6.34 -4.40
CA ASN A 140 -1.30 -6.40 -4.90
C ASN A 140 -1.97 -5.03 -4.74
N MET A 141 -2.52 -4.50 -5.83
CA MET A 141 -3.11 -3.16 -5.89
C MET A 141 -4.47 -3.20 -6.61
N ASP A 142 -5.35 -2.23 -6.34
CA ASP A 142 -6.50 -1.97 -7.21
C ASP A 142 -6.04 -1.50 -8.59
N GLU A 143 -6.89 -1.60 -9.60
CA GLU A 143 -6.60 -1.13 -10.95
C GLU A 143 -6.28 0.37 -10.93
N GLN A 144 -5.01 0.69 -11.12
CA GLN A 144 -4.55 2.04 -11.35
C GLN A 144 -4.38 2.24 -12.87
N ALA A 145 -4.81 3.38 -13.41
CA ALA A 145 -4.56 3.71 -14.80
C ALA A 145 -3.03 3.77 -15.08
N THR A 146 -2.49 2.72 -15.68
CA THR A 146 -1.10 2.64 -16.13
C THR A 146 -0.96 3.46 -17.42
N ALA A 147 -0.55 4.71 -17.28
CA ALA A 147 -0.05 5.49 -18.40
C ALA A 147 1.49 5.48 -18.36
N SER A 148 2.11 4.35 -18.66
CA SER A 148 3.57 4.24 -18.70
C SER A 148 4.08 4.09 -20.14
N ASP A 149 4.75 5.13 -20.64
CA ASP A 149 5.83 5.02 -21.64
C ASP A 149 7.19 4.98 -20.90
N GLY A 150 7.26 4.34 -19.73
CA GLY A 150 8.45 4.30 -18.88
C GLY A 150 9.42 3.22 -19.32
N TYR A 151 10.73 3.52 -19.29
CA TYR A 151 11.80 2.55 -19.57
C TYR A 151 11.79 1.33 -18.64
N TYR A 152 11.17 1.43 -17.45
CA TYR A 152 11.05 0.36 -16.47
C TYR A 152 9.63 0.26 -15.89
N SER A 153 9.21 -0.96 -15.62
CA SER A 153 7.99 -1.28 -14.87
C SER A 153 8.18 -1.07 -13.36
N LEU A 154 7.09 -0.86 -12.61
CA LEU A 154 7.14 -0.78 -11.13
C LEU A 154 7.88 -1.98 -10.50
N LYS A 155 7.71 -3.17 -11.09
CA LYS A 155 8.43 -4.38 -10.66
C LYS A 155 9.95 -4.22 -10.78
N GLU A 156 10.43 -3.75 -11.92
CA GLU A 156 11.87 -3.55 -12.17
C GLU A 156 12.42 -2.46 -11.27
N SER A 157 11.70 -1.36 -11.10
CA SER A 157 12.15 -0.28 -10.22
C SER A 157 12.24 -0.70 -8.74
N ILE A 158 11.35 -1.59 -8.28
CA ILE A 158 11.47 -2.19 -6.95
C ILE A 158 12.67 -3.14 -6.90
N TYR A 159 12.93 -3.91 -7.95
CA TYR A 159 14.07 -4.84 -8.00
C TYR A 159 15.40 -4.09 -7.91
N GLU A 160 15.58 -3.07 -8.74
CA GLU A 160 16.76 -2.20 -8.77
C GLU A 160 17.02 -1.59 -7.38
N GLU A 161 15.99 -1.00 -6.76
CA GLU A 161 16.08 -0.36 -5.44
C GLU A 161 16.47 -1.33 -4.30
N LEU A 162 16.09 -2.60 -4.40
CA LEU A 162 16.31 -3.59 -3.34
C LEU A 162 17.55 -4.46 -3.53
N VAL A 163 17.94 -4.74 -4.77
CA VAL A 163 18.93 -5.77 -5.12
C VAL A 163 20.16 -5.20 -5.83
N GLU A 164 19.98 -4.24 -6.73
CA GLU A 164 21.09 -3.68 -7.51
C GLU A 164 21.68 -2.43 -6.83
N GLY A 165 20.87 -1.74 -6.05
CA GLY A 165 21.20 -0.43 -5.50
C GLY A 165 20.92 0.67 -6.53
N ILE A 166 20.74 1.91 -6.07
CA ILE A 166 20.38 3.03 -6.95
C ILE A 166 21.32 4.21 -6.79
N TYR A 167 21.65 4.85 -7.90
CA TYR A 167 22.35 6.13 -7.90
C TYR A 167 21.37 7.28 -7.76
N ASN A 168 21.68 8.23 -6.88
CA ASN A 168 20.99 9.50 -6.85
C ASN A 168 21.45 10.36 -8.03
N PHE A 169 20.61 10.51 -9.05
CA PHE A 169 20.88 11.25 -10.29
C PHE A 169 21.43 12.67 -10.06
N ASN A 170 21.10 13.32 -8.94
CA ASN A 170 21.50 14.70 -8.65
C ASN A 170 22.60 14.88 -7.59
N TYR A 171 23.00 13.83 -6.86
CA TYR A 171 23.87 14.01 -5.68
C TYR A 171 25.04 13.02 -5.58
N GLY A 172 25.31 12.24 -6.64
CA GLY A 172 26.49 11.35 -6.69
C GLY A 172 26.55 10.28 -5.59
N SER A 173 25.45 10.06 -4.88
CA SER A 173 25.36 9.13 -3.75
C SER A 173 24.75 7.81 -4.24
N PHE A 174 25.45 6.71 -3.99
CA PHE A 174 24.95 5.36 -4.25
C PHE A 174 24.24 4.83 -3.01
N PHE A 175 23.06 4.26 -3.20
CA PHE A 175 22.36 3.55 -2.14
C PHE A 175 22.55 2.05 -2.36
N GLU A 176 23.22 1.41 -1.41
CA GLU A 176 23.51 -0.02 -1.42
C GLU A 176 22.23 -0.88 -1.47
N PRO A 177 22.30 -2.07 -2.08
CA PRO A 177 21.27 -3.10 -1.98
C PRO A 177 20.89 -3.42 -0.53
N ILE A 178 19.63 -3.79 -0.32
CA ILE A 178 19.11 -4.21 0.99
C ILE A 178 19.03 -5.73 1.10
N LEU A 179 18.81 -6.42 -0.02
CA LEU A 179 18.64 -7.87 -0.09
C LEU A 179 19.79 -8.49 -0.87
N HIS A 180 20.39 -9.53 -0.30
CA HIS A 180 21.53 -10.24 -0.86
C HIS A 180 21.17 -11.67 -1.31
N GLY A 181 20.04 -12.21 -0.81
CA GLY A 181 19.45 -13.47 -1.30
C GLY A 181 18.72 -13.34 -2.65
N LYS A 182 18.20 -14.45 -3.18
CA LYS A 182 17.43 -14.41 -4.45
C LYS A 182 16.06 -13.77 -4.22
N VAL A 183 15.77 -12.72 -4.97
CA VAL A 183 14.51 -11.98 -4.87
C VAL A 183 13.57 -12.29 -6.03
N LYS A 184 12.32 -12.67 -5.72
CA LYS A 184 11.24 -12.84 -6.71
C LYS A 184 10.13 -11.84 -6.45
N ILE A 185 9.92 -10.89 -7.37
CA ILE A 185 8.88 -9.87 -7.27
C ILE A 185 7.72 -10.18 -8.23
N ALA A 186 6.50 -10.11 -7.73
CA ALA A 186 5.27 -10.11 -8.53
C ALA A 186 4.44 -8.88 -8.18
N VAL A 187 4.01 -8.12 -9.20
CA VAL A 187 3.08 -6.99 -9.05
C VAL A 187 1.79 -7.38 -9.76
N ASN A 188 0.67 -7.36 -9.04
CA ASN A 188 -0.63 -7.78 -9.53
C ASN A 188 -1.65 -6.66 -9.36
N TYR A 189 -2.43 -6.43 -10.41
CA TYR A 189 -3.55 -5.50 -10.40
C TYR A 189 -4.86 -6.30 -10.34
N PHE A 190 -5.77 -5.88 -9.47
CA PHE A 190 -7.06 -6.54 -9.28
C PHE A 190 -8.18 -5.53 -9.42
N ASP A 191 -9.31 -5.96 -9.98
CA ASP A 191 -10.59 -5.26 -9.75
C ASP A 191 -10.98 -5.42 -8.27
N SER A 192 -10.92 -4.32 -7.50
CA SER A 192 -11.24 -4.28 -6.06
C SER A 192 -12.59 -4.91 -5.70
N LYS A 193 -13.54 -4.97 -6.63
CA LYS A 193 -14.84 -5.62 -6.42
C LYS A 193 -14.71 -7.11 -6.08
N LYS A 194 -13.62 -7.76 -6.49
CA LYS A 194 -13.43 -9.21 -6.36
C LYS A 194 -12.39 -9.62 -5.29
N ASN A 195 -11.65 -8.67 -4.72
CA ASN A 195 -10.55 -8.98 -3.79
C ASN A 195 -10.76 -8.36 -2.38
N TYR A 196 -11.13 -9.21 -1.42
CA TYR A 196 -11.36 -8.83 -0.02
C TYR A 196 -10.18 -8.11 0.67
N LEU A 197 -8.94 -8.41 0.31
CA LEU A 197 -7.77 -7.76 0.92
C LEU A 197 -7.50 -6.37 0.33
N ILE A 198 -7.86 -6.15 -0.94
CA ILE A 198 -7.87 -4.80 -1.53
C ILE A 198 -8.96 -3.97 -0.88
N GLN A 199 -10.17 -4.52 -0.69
CA GLN A 199 -11.25 -3.83 0.05
C GLN A 199 -10.86 -3.48 1.50
N ALA A 200 -10.15 -4.37 2.19
CA ALA A 200 -9.63 -4.08 3.51
C ALA A 200 -8.65 -2.89 3.46
N SER A 201 -7.83 -2.83 2.41
CA SER A 201 -6.85 -1.77 2.18
C SER A 201 -7.53 -0.43 1.84
N ASP A 202 -8.59 -0.41 1.03
CA ASP A 202 -9.45 0.77 0.81
C ASP A 202 -10.00 1.35 2.14
N ILE A 203 -10.49 0.48 3.03
CA ILE A 203 -10.97 0.89 4.36
C ILE A 203 -9.88 1.62 5.13
N LEU A 204 -8.65 1.10 5.08
CA LEU A 204 -7.50 1.67 5.76
C LEU A 204 -7.06 2.98 5.10
N ALA A 205 -6.91 3.02 3.77
CA ALA A 205 -6.51 4.20 3.01
C ALA A 205 -7.46 5.37 3.28
N ASN A 206 -8.77 5.14 3.17
CA ASN A 206 -9.79 6.15 3.48
C ASN A 206 -9.74 6.62 4.93
N ARG A 207 -9.46 5.72 5.89
CA ARG A 207 -9.34 6.09 7.31
C ARG A 207 -8.13 6.98 7.55
N ILE A 208 -6.97 6.61 7.00
CA ILE A 208 -5.72 7.36 7.15
C ILE A 208 -5.87 8.71 6.44
N TRP A 209 -6.39 8.74 5.22
CA TRP A 209 -6.64 10.00 4.49
C TRP A 209 -7.56 10.95 5.26
N SER A 210 -8.67 10.44 5.79
CA SER A 210 -9.57 11.22 6.64
C SER A 210 -8.90 11.74 7.92
N SER A 211 -7.86 11.05 8.42
CA SER A 211 -7.12 11.48 9.61
C SER A 211 -6.19 12.66 9.33
N TYR A 212 -5.60 12.73 8.13
CA TYR A 212 -4.79 13.87 7.72
C TYR A 212 -5.67 15.10 7.43
N GLU A 213 -6.77 14.93 6.69
CA GLU A 213 -7.68 16.02 6.36
C GLU A 213 -8.36 16.66 7.59
N LYS A 214 -8.56 15.89 8.66
CA LYS A 214 -9.19 16.35 9.91
C LYS A 214 -8.20 16.64 11.04
N ASP A 215 -6.90 16.49 10.76
CA ASP A 215 -5.82 16.55 11.73
C ASP A 215 -6.08 15.71 13.01
N LYS A 216 -6.48 14.45 12.81
CA LYS A 216 -6.79 13.47 13.86
C LYS A 216 -5.65 12.47 14.04
N VAL A 217 -4.57 12.90 14.70
CA VAL A 217 -3.36 12.09 14.94
C VAL A 217 -3.68 10.74 15.56
N GLU A 218 -4.65 10.68 16.47
CA GLU A 218 -5.06 9.48 17.19
C GLU A 218 -5.63 8.38 16.27
N TRP A 219 -6.04 8.72 15.04
CA TRP A 219 -6.52 7.73 14.07
C TRP A 219 -5.39 7.05 13.29
N ARG A 220 -4.17 7.60 13.35
CA ARG A 220 -2.93 7.09 12.71
C ARG A 220 -2.20 6.07 13.59
N ILE A 221 -2.29 6.19 14.92
CA ILE A 221 -1.55 5.36 15.88
C ILE A 221 -1.98 3.90 15.82
N ARG A 222 -1.01 3.00 15.61
CA ARG A 222 -1.19 1.54 15.47
C ARG A 222 0.10 0.81 15.86
N GLU A 223 0.01 -0.28 16.63
CA GLU A 223 1.18 -1.02 17.16
C GLU A 223 2.01 -1.76 16.10
N LYS A 224 1.40 -2.17 14.98
CA LYS A 224 2.06 -2.87 13.86
C LYS A 224 1.92 -2.07 12.57
N HIS A 225 2.51 -0.87 12.57
CA HIS A 225 2.29 0.09 11.50
C HIS A 225 3.56 0.81 11.09
N ILE A 226 3.79 0.81 9.78
CA ILE A 226 4.93 1.45 9.14
C ILE A 226 4.44 2.71 8.43
N GLU A 227 5.02 3.85 8.77
CA GLU A 227 4.71 5.13 8.16
C GLU A 227 5.85 5.61 7.26
N LEU A 228 5.49 6.14 6.10
CA LEU A 228 6.39 6.86 5.22
C LEU A 228 5.76 8.21 4.85
N SER A 229 6.41 9.29 5.20
CA SER A 229 6.06 10.63 4.73
C SER A 229 6.93 11.02 3.55
N LEU A 230 6.30 11.42 2.45
CA LEU A 230 6.95 11.97 1.26
C LEU A 230 6.48 13.41 1.03
N PRO A 231 7.35 14.24 0.43
CA PRO A 231 6.93 15.50 -0.15
C PRO A 231 5.83 15.32 -1.18
#